data_AF-A0A7W9V6G7-F1
#
_entry.id   AF-A0A7W9V6G7-F1
#
_cell.length_a   1.000
_cell.length_b   1.000
_cell.length_c   1.000
_cell.angle_alpha   90.00
_cell.angle_beta   90.00
_cell.angle_gamma   90.00
#
_symmetry.space_group_name_H-M   'P 1'
#
loop_
_entity.id
_entity.type
_entity.pdbx_description
1 polymer ?
#
loop_
_entity_poly.entity_id
_entity_poly.type
_entity_poly.pdbx_seq_one_letter_code
_entity_poly.pdbx_strand_id
1 'polypeptide(L)'
;MIRPWPGLLAAMLGVAGGASGHSSDPPRAQNPAPQRIALAQALTPPCLSIVQDAASIGLPRDVLERAAAISRTSPTAPRGDEAQRLAWIAGTRAQALLDAAETAGVTRDRFGCNALAYAKVPADSLYLVGRLLERGQAAVWLSASGRFAATVEIRHDNPQCQQGPMGSVAYRIDAEKKPVLFLVECVT
;
A
#
# COMPACT_ATOMS: atom_id res chain seq x y z
N MET A 1 58.69 -48.50 7.29
CA MET A 1 59.08 -48.36 8.70
C MET A 1 57.81 -48.24 9.53
N ILE A 2 57.52 -49.28 10.31
CA ILE A 2 56.44 -49.37 11.27
C ILE A 2 57.07 -49.16 12.64
N ARG A 3 56.50 -48.30 13.50
CA ARG A 3 56.55 -48.49 14.94
C ARG A 3 55.37 -47.78 15.62
N PRO A 4 54.44 -48.55 16.22
CA PRO A 4 53.34 -48.01 17.02
C PRO A 4 53.74 -47.92 18.50
N TRP A 5 52.78 -47.50 19.33
CA TRP A 5 52.41 -48.02 20.68
C TRP A 5 52.33 -46.96 21.83
N PRO A 6 51.72 -47.26 23.00
CA PRO A 6 50.38 -46.85 23.45
C PRO A 6 50.36 -46.12 24.82
N GLY A 7 49.16 -45.80 25.33
CA GLY A 7 48.89 -45.68 26.78
C GLY A 7 47.98 -44.47 27.11
N LEU A 8 46.64 -44.56 27.08
CA LEU A 8 45.67 -45.05 28.09
C LEU A 8 45.56 -44.25 29.41
N LEU A 9 44.30 -43.96 29.76
CA LEU A 9 43.67 -43.55 31.06
C LEU A 9 43.56 -42.03 31.33
N ALA A 10 42.40 -41.35 31.27
CA ALA A 10 41.07 -41.50 31.92
C ALA A 10 40.96 -40.86 33.32
N ALA A 11 40.14 -39.78 33.43
CA ALA A 11 39.27 -39.35 34.56
C ALA A 11 38.82 -37.88 34.29
N MET A 12 37.55 -37.58 33.94
CA MET A 12 36.31 -37.44 34.74
C MET A 12 36.30 -36.27 35.75
N LEU A 13 35.18 -35.50 35.70
CA LEU A 13 34.65 -34.47 36.63
C LEU A 13 35.18 -33.04 36.41
N GLY A 14 34.38 -31.96 36.37
CA GLY A 14 32.95 -31.79 36.64
C GLY A 14 32.52 -30.34 36.34
N VAL A 15 31.21 -30.17 36.25
CA VAL A 15 30.40 -29.02 35.80
C VAL A 15 30.44 -27.83 36.79
N ALA A 16 30.41 -26.58 36.31
CA ALA A 16 29.35 -25.59 36.61
C ALA A 16 29.72 -24.12 36.28
N GLY A 17 28.73 -23.40 35.73
CA GLY A 17 28.63 -21.94 35.76
C GLY A 17 29.13 -21.27 34.49
N GLY A 18 28.33 -20.70 33.60
CA GLY A 18 26.92 -20.35 33.66
C GLY A 18 26.75 -19.39 32.49
N ALA A 19 25.83 -19.71 31.60
CA ALA A 19 25.66 -19.05 30.32
C ALA A 19 25.55 -17.53 30.48
N SER A 20 26.44 -16.78 29.82
CA SER A 20 26.12 -15.43 29.38
C SER A 20 25.07 -15.56 28.27
N GLY A 21 23.85 -15.92 28.67
CA GLY A 21 22.66 -15.82 27.85
C GLY A 21 22.42 -14.34 27.58
N HIS A 22 23.18 -13.79 26.62
CA HIS A 22 22.67 -12.69 25.83
C HIS A 22 21.51 -13.30 25.05
N SER A 23 20.33 -13.28 25.67
CA SER A 23 19.08 -13.34 24.96
C SER A 23 19.14 -12.19 23.95
N SER A 24 19.64 -12.47 22.76
CA SER A 24 19.42 -11.61 21.61
C SER A 24 17.92 -11.64 21.42
N ASP A 25 17.25 -10.64 22.01
CA ASP A 25 15.85 -10.35 21.71
C ASP A 25 15.72 -10.40 20.18
N PRO A 26 14.76 -11.16 19.63
CA PRO A 26 14.56 -11.17 18.20
C PRO A 26 14.39 -9.70 17.78
N PRO A 27 15.12 -9.24 16.74
CA PRO A 27 15.06 -7.84 16.34
C PRO A 27 13.59 -7.50 16.12
N ARG A 28 13.08 -6.53 16.89
CA ARG A 28 11.73 -6.01 16.70
C ARG A 28 11.56 -5.72 15.21
N ALA A 29 10.55 -6.31 14.58
CA ALA A 29 10.25 -6.10 13.16
C ALA A 29 10.17 -4.60 12.86
N GLN A 30 11.23 -4.01 12.30
CA GLN A 30 11.26 -2.57 12.09
C GLN A 30 10.32 -2.22 10.95
N ASN A 31 9.64 -1.08 11.06
CA ASN A 31 8.88 -0.54 9.93
C ASN A 31 9.83 -0.36 8.74
N PRO A 32 9.39 -0.68 7.52
CA PRO A 32 10.20 -0.45 6.33
C PRO A 32 10.50 1.05 6.18
N ALA A 33 11.64 1.36 5.57
CA ALA A 33 11.99 2.75 5.29
C ALA A 33 10.92 3.42 4.42
N PRO A 34 10.60 4.71 4.65
CA PRO A 34 9.68 5.44 3.79
C PRO A 34 10.12 5.41 2.33
N GLN A 35 9.16 5.22 1.43
CA GLN A 35 9.39 5.21 -0.01
C GLN A 35 8.91 6.50 -0.63
N ARG A 36 9.60 6.99 -1.67
CA ARG A 36 9.16 8.15 -2.45
C ARG A 36 8.85 7.73 -3.87
N ILE A 37 7.63 7.99 -4.31
CA ILE A 37 7.15 7.64 -5.64
C ILE A 37 6.88 8.92 -6.43
N ALA A 38 7.37 8.96 -7.66
CA ALA A 38 7.04 10.03 -8.60
C ALA A 38 5.60 9.89 -9.06
N LEU A 39 4.85 11.00 -9.03
CA LEU A 39 3.44 11.03 -9.41
C LEU A 39 3.26 11.52 -10.85
N ALA A 40 2.10 11.23 -11.44
CA ALA A 40 1.70 11.85 -12.68
C ALA A 40 1.58 13.38 -12.50
N GLN A 41 2.17 14.13 -13.43
CA GLN A 41 2.23 15.60 -13.39
C GLN A 41 1.12 16.28 -14.20
N ALA A 42 0.24 15.49 -14.81
CA ALA A 42 -0.90 15.94 -15.59
C ALA A 42 -2.00 14.87 -15.58
N LEU A 43 -3.24 15.31 -15.85
CA LEU A 43 -4.39 14.45 -16.06
C LEU A 43 -4.97 14.74 -17.43
N THR A 44 -5.24 13.69 -18.19
CA THR A 44 -5.92 13.80 -19.48
C THR A 44 -7.34 13.27 -19.30
N PRO A 45 -8.39 14.07 -19.56
CA PRO A 45 -9.74 13.57 -19.62
C PRO A 45 -9.88 12.47 -20.70
N PRO A 46 -10.68 11.42 -20.44
CA PRO A 46 -11.52 11.23 -19.27
C PRO A 46 -10.75 10.74 -18.02
N CYS A 47 -11.09 11.32 -16.87
CA CYS A 47 -10.46 11.02 -15.58
C CYS A 47 -11.47 11.17 -14.45
N LEU A 48 -11.14 10.60 -13.28
CA LEU A 48 -11.88 10.76 -12.03
C LEU A 48 -11.02 11.56 -11.05
N SER A 49 -11.62 12.48 -10.30
CA SER A 49 -10.94 13.33 -9.33
C SER A 49 -11.59 13.16 -7.97
N ILE A 50 -10.87 12.55 -7.02
CA ILE A 50 -11.33 12.40 -5.64
C ILE A 50 -11.02 13.70 -4.89
N VAL A 51 -12.05 14.46 -4.56
CA VAL A 51 -11.92 15.80 -3.97
C VAL A 51 -11.88 15.72 -2.44
N GLN A 52 -10.85 16.33 -1.86
CA GLN A 52 -10.68 16.56 -0.43
C GLN A 52 -10.42 18.06 -0.19
N ASP A 53 -10.40 18.48 1.09
CA ASP A 53 -10.30 19.90 1.46
C ASP A 53 -9.04 20.59 0.89
N ALA A 54 -7.87 19.95 1.01
CA ALA A 54 -6.58 20.55 0.63
C ALA A 54 -6.02 20.04 -0.71
N ALA A 55 -6.52 18.90 -1.20
CA ALA A 55 -5.99 18.24 -2.38
C ALA A 55 -7.07 17.48 -3.15
N SER A 56 -6.82 17.20 -4.42
CA SER A 56 -7.59 16.21 -5.17
C SER A 56 -6.69 15.13 -5.77
N ILE A 57 -7.15 13.88 -5.71
CA ILE A 57 -6.43 12.74 -6.28
C ILE A 57 -7.07 12.40 -7.63
N GLY A 58 -6.34 12.66 -8.70
CA GLY A 58 -6.74 12.35 -10.06
C GLY A 58 -6.35 10.95 -10.47
N LEU A 59 -7.30 10.22 -11.06
CA LEU A 59 -7.16 8.85 -11.52
C LEU A 59 -7.50 8.78 -13.02
N PRO A 60 -6.62 8.21 -13.86
CA PRO A 60 -6.94 7.99 -15.27
C PRO A 60 -8.12 7.02 -15.42
N ARG A 61 -9.15 7.40 -16.18
CA ARG A 61 -10.36 6.58 -16.31
C ARG A 61 -10.07 5.28 -17.07
N ASP A 62 -9.18 5.30 -18.05
CA ASP A 62 -8.76 4.13 -18.82
C ASP A 62 -8.12 3.05 -17.92
N VAL A 63 -7.35 3.46 -16.91
CA VAL A 63 -6.76 2.55 -15.93
C VAL A 63 -7.84 1.90 -15.07
N LEU A 64 -8.83 2.67 -14.62
CA LEU A 64 -9.98 2.14 -13.86
C LEU A 64 -10.83 1.18 -14.70
N GLU A 65 -11.12 1.55 -15.95
CA GLU A 65 -11.92 0.73 -16.86
C GLU A 65 -11.23 -0.57 -17.23
N ARG A 66 -9.90 -0.55 -17.47
CA ARG A 66 -9.10 -1.76 -17.67
C ARG A 66 -9.14 -2.68 -16.45
N ALA A 67 -8.99 -2.12 -15.24
CA ALA A 67 -9.11 -2.91 -14.02
C ALA A 67 -10.51 -3.51 -13.88
N ALA A 68 -11.56 -2.70 -14.05
CA ALA A 68 -12.95 -3.15 -13.97
C ALA A 68 -13.30 -4.23 -15.01
N ALA A 69 -12.67 -4.19 -16.19
CA ALA A 69 -12.84 -5.24 -17.19
C ALA A 69 -12.38 -6.61 -16.69
N ILE A 70 -11.34 -6.67 -15.85
CA ILE A 70 -10.84 -7.93 -15.26
C ILE A 70 -11.87 -8.55 -14.34
N SER A 71 -12.56 -7.77 -13.49
CA SER A 71 -13.57 -8.34 -12.60
C SER A 71 -14.81 -8.84 -13.35
N ARG A 72 -15.10 -8.28 -14.54
CA ARG A 72 -16.23 -8.73 -15.37
C ARG A 72 -15.98 -10.05 -16.09
N THR A 73 -14.74 -10.56 -16.14
CA THR A 73 -14.46 -11.86 -16.77
C THR A 73 -14.94 -13.05 -15.94
N SER A 74 -15.25 -12.85 -14.65
CA SER A 74 -15.77 -13.89 -13.77
C SER A 74 -16.69 -13.30 -12.71
N PRO A 75 -17.88 -13.89 -12.46
CA PRO A 75 -18.81 -13.39 -11.44
C PRO A 75 -18.28 -13.58 -10.01
N THR A 76 -17.31 -14.47 -9.81
CA THR A 76 -16.69 -14.74 -8.51
C THR A 76 -15.17 -14.64 -8.62
N ALA A 77 -14.53 -14.36 -7.49
CA ALA A 77 -13.07 -14.30 -7.40
C ALA A 77 -12.45 -15.64 -7.88
N PRO A 78 -11.49 -15.59 -8.82
CA PRO A 78 -10.76 -16.78 -9.25
C PRO A 78 -10.13 -17.53 -8.07
N ARG A 79 -10.15 -18.85 -8.15
CA ARG A 79 -9.54 -19.76 -7.15
C ARG A 79 -8.26 -20.36 -7.71
N GLY A 80 -7.24 -20.51 -6.87
CA GLY A 80 -6.00 -21.21 -7.22
C GLY A 80 -4.89 -20.33 -7.80
N ASP A 81 -5.15 -19.05 -8.10
CA ASP A 81 -4.13 -18.07 -8.46
C ASP A 81 -4.35 -16.76 -7.67
N GLU A 82 -3.42 -16.45 -6.76
CA GLU A 82 -3.52 -15.27 -5.92
C GLU A 82 -3.35 -13.97 -6.71
N ALA A 83 -2.49 -13.94 -7.74
CA ALA A 83 -2.32 -12.75 -8.57
C ALA A 83 -3.60 -12.45 -9.35
N GLN A 84 -4.23 -13.49 -9.90
CA GLN A 84 -5.52 -13.36 -10.58
C GLN A 84 -6.63 -12.91 -9.61
N ARG A 85 -6.64 -13.46 -8.39
CA ARG A 85 -7.57 -13.05 -7.33
C ARG A 85 -7.41 -11.57 -6.96
N LEU A 86 -6.18 -11.11 -6.74
CA LEU A 86 -5.88 -9.71 -6.41
C LEU A 86 -6.19 -8.74 -7.55
N ALA A 87 -6.02 -9.18 -8.81
CA ALA A 87 -6.43 -8.41 -9.98
C ALA A 87 -7.96 -8.30 -10.08
N TRP A 88 -8.69 -9.40 -9.82
CA TRP A 88 -10.15 -9.39 -9.76
C TRP A 88 -10.67 -8.46 -8.66
N ILE A 89 -10.10 -8.51 -7.45
CA ILE A 89 -10.46 -7.60 -6.33
C ILE A 89 -10.24 -6.13 -6.73
N ALA A 90 -9.12 -5.83 -7.38
CA ALA A 90 -8.85 -4.49 -7.87
C ALA A 90 -9.85 -4.05 -8.94
N GLY A 91 -10.29 -4.96 -9.80
CA GLY A 91 -11.35 -4.69 -10.77
C GLY A 91 -12.69 -4.38 -10.13
N THR A 92 -13.10 -5.15 -9.12
CA THR A 92 -14.34 -4.91 -8.37
C THR A 92 -14.31 -3.54 -7.68
N ARG A 93 -13.16 -3.18 -7.10
CA ARG A 93 -12.92 -1.85 -6.49
C ARG A 93 -12.95 -0.72 -7.52
N ALA A 94 -12.43 -0.96 -8.72
CA ALA A 94 -12.45 0.01 -9.82
C ALA A 94 -13.88 0.24 -10.34
N GLN A 95 -14.65 -0.85 -10.52
CA GLN A 95 -16.05 -0.77 -10.93
C GLN A 95 -16.87 0.02 -9.90
N ALA A 96 -16.75 -0.30 -8.61
CA ALA A 96 -17.46 0.42 -7.55
C ALA A 96 -17.14 1.93 -7.54
N LEU A 97 -15.88 2.29 -7.86
CA LEU A 97 -15.47 3.68 -7.95
C LEU A 97 -16.08 4.40 -9.17
N LEU A 98 -16.14 3.72 -10.32
CA LEU A 98 -16.80 4.23 -11.53
C LEU A 98 -18.30 4.41 -11.30
N ASP A 99 -18.96 3.43 -10.68
CA ASP A 99 -20.40 3.48 -10.37
C ASP A 99 -20.72 4.60 -9.38
N ALA A 100 -19.88 4.78 -8.35
CA ALA A 100 -20.03 5.88 -7.39
C ALA A 100 -19.89 7.25 -8.07
N ALA A 101 -18.95 7.38 -9.00
CA ALA A 101 -18.76 8.62 -9.75
C ALA A 101 -19.89 8.90 -10.73
N GLU A 102 -20.53 7.87 -11.29
CA GLU A 102 -21.72 8.01 -12.13
C GLU A 102 -22.94 8.42 -11.30
N THR A 103 -23.14 7.77 -10.15
CA THR A 103 -24.25 8.05 -9.22
C THR A 103 -24.18 9.46 -8.63
N ALA A 104 -22.98 9.98 -8.38
CA ALA A 104 -22.78 11.34 -7.88
C ALA A 104 -23.16 12.43 -8.90
N GLY A 105 -23.43 12.07 -10.16
CA GLY A 105 -23.72 13.00 -11.25
C GLY A 105 -22.46 13.62 -11.86
N VAL A 106 -22.64 14.37 -12.96
CA VAL A 106 -21.53 14.95 -13.72
C VAL A 106 -21.10 16.27 -13.11
N THR A 107 -20.26 16.20 -12.08
CA THR A 107 -19.51 17.37 -11.61
C THR A 107 -18.13 17.32 -12.21
N ARG A 108 -17.65 18.40 -12.85
CA ARG A 108 -16.30 18.44 -13.41
C ARG A 108 -15.40 19.31 -12.56
N ASP A 109 -14.19 18.83 -12.29
CA ASP A 109 -13.15 19.66 -11.71
C ASP A 109 -12.54 20.59 -12.77
N ARG A 110 -11.56 21.40 -12.35
CA ARG A 110 -10.87 22.35 -13.23
C ARG A 110 -10.07 21.72 -14.37
N PHE A 111 -9.85 20.40 -14.33
CA PHE A 111 -9.15 19.63 -15.35
C PHE A 111 -10.11 18.86 -16.26
N GLY A 112 -11.43 18.98 -16.05
CA GLY A 112 -12.43 18.20 -16.77
C GLY A 112 -12.57 16.75 -16.29
N CYS A 113 -11.99 16.40 -15.14
CA CYS A 113 -12.21 15.09 -14.52
C CYS A 113 -13.56 15.05 -13.81
N ASN A 114 -14.19 13.88 -13.76
CA ASN A 114 -15.41 13.68 -12.98
C ASN A 114 -15.07 13.74 -11.48
N ALA A 115 -15.62 14.73 -10.79
CA ALA A 115 -15.30 15.03 -9.41
C ALA A 115 -16.18 14.21 -8.46
N LEU A 116 -15.56 13.45 -7.57
CA LEU A 116 -16.20 12.64 -6.55
C LEU A 116 -15.71 13.11 -5.17
N ALA A 117 -16.61 13.54 -4.30
CA ALA A 117 -16.24 13.90 -2.94
C ALA A 117 -15.66 12.67 -2.20
N TYR A 118 -14.60 12.85 -1.42
CA TYR A 118 -13.94 11.75 -0.70
C TYR A 118 -14.90 10.92 0.16
N ALA A 119 -15.85 11.57 0.83
CA ALA A 119 -16.88 10.90 1.64
C ALA A 119 -17.86 10.03 0.83
N LYS A 120 -17.86 10.13 -0.50
CA LYS A 120 -18.66 9.31 -1.42
C LYS A 120 -17.85 8.20 -2.09
N VAL A 121 -16.54 8.11 -1.81
CA VAL A 121 -15.69 7.04 -2.30
C VAL A 121 -15.98 5.75 -1.50
N PRO A 122 -16.28 4.61 -2.16
CA PRO A 122 -16.38 3.35 -1.45
C PRO A 122 -15.08 3.02 -0.71
N ALA A 123 -15.18 2.64 0.57
CA ALA A 123 -14.00 2.47 1.43
C ALA A 123 -12.97 1.50 0.84
N ASP A 124 -13.42 0.36 0.31
CA ASP A 124 -12.53 -0.63 -0.33
C ASP A 124 -11.85 -0.11 -1.60
N SER A 125 -12.46 0.83 -2.31
CA SER A 125 -11.86 1.45 -3.49
C SER A 125 -10.64 2.31 -3.13
N LEU A 126 -10.53 2.80 -1.90
CA LEU A 126 -9.36 3.56 -1.46
C LEU A 126 -8.06 2.75 -1.49
N TYR A 127 -8.12 1.42 -1.33
CA TYR A 127 -6.94 0.55 -1.52
C TYR A 127 -6.49 0.48 -2.98
N LEU A 128 -7.41 0.63 -3.95
CA LEU A 128 -7.03 0.78 -5.35
C LEU A 128 -6.36 2.14 -5.58
N VAL A 129 -6.89 3.21 -4.96
CA VAL A 129 -6.28 4.55 -5.02
C VAL A 129 -4.85 4.53 -4.48
N GLY A 130 -4.62 3.91 -3.32
CA GLY A 130 -3.28 3.70 -2.76
C GLY A 130 -2.33 2.98 -3.72
N ARG A 131 -2.80 1.89 -4.34
CA ARG A 131 -2.02 1.17 -5.36
C ARG A 131 -1.67 2.03 -6.59
N LEU A 132 -2.57 2.90 -7.02
CA LEU A 132 -2.32 3.80 -8.15
C LEU A 132 -1.31 4.90 -7.79
N LEU A 133 -1.31 5.37 -6.55
CA LEU A 133 -0.27 6.27 -6.01
C LEU A 133 1.10 5.57 -5.96
N GLU A 134 1.16 4.34 -5.44
CA GLU A 134 2.37 3.50 -5.40
C GLU A 134 2.97 3.24 -6.78
N ARG A 135 2.13 3.17 -7.81
CA ARG A 135 2.56 2.95 -9.21
C ARG A 135 2.87 4.25 -9.96
N GLY A 136 2.70 5.42 -9.32
CA GLY A 136 2.85 6.73 -9.96
C GLY A 136 1.80 7.01 -11.04
N GLN A 137 0.71 6.24 -11.07
CA GLN A 137 -0.36 6.36 -12.07
C GLN A 137 -1.43 7.39 -11.69
N ALA A 138 -1.49 7.77 -10.42
CA ALA A 138 -2.34 8.85 -9.93
C ALA A 138 -1.58 10.19 -9.96
N ALA A 139 -2.34 11.26 -10.15
CA ALA A 139 -1.87 12.63 -9.95
C ALA A 139 -2.48 13.19 -8.67
N VAL A 140 -1.76 14.06 -7.97
CA VAL A 140 -2.29 14.77 -6.80
C VAL A 140 -2.20 16.27 -7.05
N TRP A 141 -3.34 16.94 -7.10
CA TRP A 141 -3.42 18.39 -7.23
C TRP A 141 -3.52 19.03 -5.85
N LEU A 142 -2.69 20.04 -5.58
CA LEU A 142 -2.65 20.75 -4.30
C LEU A 142 -3.35 22.11 -4.44
N SER A 143 -4.48 22.28 -3.77
CA SER A 143 -5.31 23.49 -3.90
C SER A 143 -4.59 24.75 -3.44
N ALA A 144 -3.83 24.67 -2.35
CA ALA A 144 -3.14 25.82 -1.76
C ALA A 144 -2.01 26.38 -2.64
N SER A 145 -1.31 25.51 -3.38
CA SER A 145 -0.18 25.91 -4.24
C SER A 145 -0.52 25.95 -5.72
N GLY A 146 -1.71 25.49 -6.12
CA GLY A 146 -2.15 25.51 -7.51
C GLY A 146 -1.22 24.71 -8.44
N ARG A 147 -0.71 23.57 -7.97
CA ARG A 147 0.20 22.71 -8.73
C ARG A 147 -0.03 21.23 -8.44
N PHE A 148 0.43 20.38 -9.36
CA PHE A 148 0.56 18.95 -9.09
C PHE A 148 1.72 18.67 -8.13
N ALA A 149 1.54 17.72 -7.23
CA ALA A 149 2.60 17.21 -6.40
C ALA A 149 3.58 16.38 -7.24
N ALA A 150 4.88 16.61 -7.07
CA ALA A 150 5.91 15.86 -7.79
C ALA A 150 6.02 14.42 -7.29
N THR A 151 5.92 14.23 -5.97
CA THR A 151 6.15 12.95 -5.31
C THR A 151 5.16 12.72 -4.17
N VAL A 152 4.92 11.45 -3.87
CA VAL A 152 4.27 10.99 -2.64
C VAL A 152 5.24 10.17 -1.82
N GLU A 153 5.31 10.46 -0.52
CA GLU A 153 5.98 9.61 0.46
C GLU A 153 4.98 8.57 0.98
N ILE A 154 5.41 7.31 1.00
CA ILE A 154 4.64 6.17 1.49
C ILE A 154 5.33 5.66 2.73
N ARG A 155 4.58 5.58 3.83
CA ARG A 155 5.06 5.05 5.10
C ARG A 155 4.14 3.96 5.59
N HIS A 156 4.71 2.78 5.79
CA HIS A 156 4.03 1.65 6.42
C HIS A 156 4.37 1.63 7.91
N ASP A 157 3.35 1.54 8.73
CA ASP A 157 3.43 1.47 10.17
C ASP A 157 2.86 0.11 10.63
N ASN A 158 3.70 -0.72 11.26
CA ASN A 158 3.37 -2.09 11.69
C ASN A 158 2.76 -2.97 10.58
N PRO A 159 3.43 -3.13 9.42
CA PRO A 159 2.91 -3.98 8.35
C PRO A 159 2.73 -5.42 8.87
N GLN A 160 1.66 -6.09 8.44
CA GLN A 160 1.31 -7.45 8.87
C GLN A 160 1.01 -7.64 10.37
N CYS A 161 0.84 -6.54 11.12
CA CYS A 161 0.38 -6.57 12.51
C CYS A 161 1.31 -7.36 13.44
N GLN A 162 2.61 -7.28 13.19
CA GLN A 162 3.61 -7.97 14.01
C GLN A 162 3.87 -7.26 15.37
N GLN A 163 3.47 -5.98 15.48
CA GLN A 163 3.71 -5.09 16.62
C GLN A 163 2.42 -4.38 17.08
N GLY A 164 1.47 -5.17 17.57
CA GLY A 164 0.19 -4.65 18.07
C GLY A 164 -0.96 -4.90 17.09
N PRO A 165 -2.18 -4.45 17.43
CA PRO A 165 -3.40 -5.00 16.86
C PRO A 165 -3.74 -4.46 15.46
N MET A 166 -3.01 -3.46 14.97
CA MET A 166 -3.31 -2.80 13.71
C MET A 166 -2.04 -2.35 12.99
N GLY A 167 -2.04 -2.50 11.67
CA GLY A 167 -1.04 -1.96 10.75
C GLY A 167 -1.70 -0.96 9.79
N SER A 168 -0.92 -0.03 9.25
CA SER A 168 -1.44 1.01 8.36
C SER A 168 -0.41 1.52 7.37
N VAL A 169 -0.89 2.09 6.27
CA VAL A 169 -0.08 2.84 5.30
C VAL A 169 -0.60 4.27 5.18
N ALA A 170 0.33 5.22 5.20
CA ALA A 170 0.07 6.64 5.02
C ALA A 170 0.76 7.17 3.75
N TYR A 171 0.00 7.89 2.94
CA TYR A 171 0.46 8.56 1.73
C TYR A 171 0.53 10.07 1.99
N ARG A 172 1.74 10.63 1.98
CA ARG A 172 2.01 12.02 2.38
C ARG A 172 2.63 12.79 1.23
N ILE A 173 2.22 14.04 1.08
CA ILE A 173 2.88 14.99 0.18
C ILE A 173 3.64 15.97 1.08
N ASP A 174 4.92 16.25 0.78
CA ASP A 174 5.76 17.11 1.64
C ASP A 174 5.15 18.51 1.88
N ALA A 175 4.45 19.04 0.89
CA ALA A 175 3.77 20.33 0.98
C ALA A 175 2.53 20.31 1.89
N GLU A 176 2.00 19.12 2.20
CA GLU A 176 0.78 18.94 2.98
C GLU A 176 1.09 18.52 4.41
N LYS A 177 0.45 19.19 5.37
CA LYS A 177 0.62 18.89 6.81
C LYS A 177 -0.08 17.58 7.23
N LYS A 178 -0.97 17.05 6.39
CA LYS A 178 -1.77 15.84 6.63
C LYS A 178 -1.59 14.85 5.48
N PRO A 179 -1.72 13.53 5.74
CA PRO A 179 -1.70 12.54 4.67
C PRO A 179 -2.88 12.79 3.72
N VAL A 180 -2.64 12.60 2.42
CA VAL A 180 -3.69 12.64 1.38
C VAL A 180 -4.48 11.35 1.32
N LEU A 181 -3.93 10.27 1.89
CA LEU A 181 -4.62 9.00 2.07
C LEU A 181 -4.01 8.25 3.26
N PHE A 182 -4.86 7.57 4.03
CA PHE A 182 -4.47 6.68 5.12
C PHE A 182 -5.32 5.42 5.05
N LEU A 183 -4.68 4.25 5.10
CA LEU A 183 -5.36 2.95 5.00
C LEU A 183 -4.92 2.04 6.13
N VAL A 184 -5.83 1.20 6.60
CA VAL A 184 -5.52 0.10 7.52
C VAL A 184 -5.04 -1.10 6.69
N GLU A 185 -3.86 -1.62 6.96
CA GLU A 185 -3.32 -2.77 6.21
C GLU A 185 -3.69 -4.11 6.84
N CYS A 186 -3.88 -4.14 8.16
CA CYS A 186 -4.25 -5.33 8.90
C CYS A 186 -4.88 -4.97 10.25
N VAL A 187 -5.68 -5.89 10.77
CA VAL A 187 -6.19 -5.90 12.15
C VAL A 187 -6.16 -7.35 12.65
N THR A 188 -5.77 -7.58 13.91
CA THR A 188 -5.75 -8.92 14.54
C THR A 188 -6.93 -9.12 15.48
#